data_AF-A0A183HVV1-F1
#
_entry.id   AF-A0A183HVV1-F1
#
_cell.length_a   1.000
_cell.length_b   1.000
_cell.length_c   1.000
_cell.angle_alpha   90.00
_cell.angle_beta   90.00
_cell.angle_gamma   90.00
#
_symmetry.space_group_name_H-M   'P 1'
#
loop_
_entity.id
_entity.type
_entity.pdbx_description
1 polymer ?
#
loop_
_entity_poly.entity_id
_entity_poly.type
_entity_poly.pdbx_seq_one_letter_code
_entity_poly.pdbx_strand_id
1 'polypeptide(L)'
;MCKLFVFISGKDTILKLIHNWAFFQLPQCVGIIGGRPNHALYFCGIADNNLLYLDPHFCQDFVDLDETTTTRDKCDGYVEIKNDEFRDSTYHCPFILSTKFDRVDPSLALGFFCHTEDDYNDLAQRLRTVHFHFSKRSSLV
;
A
#
# COMPACT_ATOMS: atom_id res chain seq x y z
N MET A 1 12.21 6.64 13.60
CA MET A 1 11.49 6.16 12.40
C MET A 1 10.27 5.38 12.89
N CYS A 2 9.07 5.98 12.86
CA CYS A 2 7.87 5.36 13.41
C CYS A 2 6.92 4.98 12.27
N LYS A 3 6.70 3.68 12.06
CA LYS A 3 5.63 3.18 11.20
C LYS A 3 4.40 3.00 12.10
N LEU A 4 3.33 3.73 11.82
CA LEU A 4 2.09 3.64 12.60
C LEU A 4 1.03 2.94 11.74
N PHE A 5 0.51 1.82 12.23
CA PHE A 5 -0.67 1.17 11.66
C PHE A 5 -1.86 1.40 12.58
N VAL A 6 -2.95 1.92 12.02
CA VAL A 6 -4.22 2.08 12.73
C VAL A 6 -5.18 1.00 12.24
N PHE A 7 -5.56 0.09 13.11
CA PHE A 7 -6.55 -0.94 12.81
C PHE A 7 -7.95 -0.38 12.99
N ILE A 8 -8.79 -0.45 11.96
CA ILE A 8 -10.17 -0.02 11.99
C ILE A 8 -11.05 -1.23 11.70
N SER A 9 -12.04 -1.44 12.56
CA SER A 9 -13.07 -2.46 12.37
C SER A 9 -14.44 -1.78 12.29
N GLY A 10 -15.24 -2.18 11.30
CA GLY A 10 -16.62 -1.74 11.13
C GLY A 10 -16.85 -0.98 9.83
N LYS A 11 -17.88 -1.38 9.06
CA LYS A 11 -18.20 -0.82 7.74
C LYS A 11 -18.41 0.68 7.80
N ASP A 12 -19.12 1.18 8.81
CA ASP A 12 -19.56 2.57 8.89
C ASP A 12 -18.40 3.56 9.16
N THR A 13 -17.45 3.17 10.00
CA THR A 13 -16.28 4.01 10.33
C THR A 13 -15.34 4.12 9.14
N ILE A 14 -15.14 3.02 8.42
CA ILE A 14 -14.28 2.96 7.24
C ILE A 14 -14.94 3.68 6.06
N LEU A 15 -16.25 3.49 5.86
CA LEU A 15 -17.00 4.20 4.82
C LEU A 15 -16.81 5.71 4.98
N LYS A 16 -16.97 6.24 6.20
CA LYS A 16 -16.80 7.66 6.47
C LYS A 16 -15.39 8.15 6.09
N LEU A 17 -14.36 7.39 6.47
CA LEU A 17 -12.97 7.78 6.26
C LEU A 17 -12.52 7.70 4.79
N ILE A 18 -12.98 6.68 4.05
CA ILE A 18 -12.57 6.42 2.66
C ILE A 18 -13.47 7.15 1.64
N HIS A 19 -14.75 7.35 1.93
CA HIS A 19 -15.72 7.97 1.02
C HIS A 19 -15.45 9.46 0.75
N ASN A 20 -14.69 10.15 1.60
CA ASN A 20 -14.22 11.52 1.34
C ASN A 20 -12.79 11.57 0.81
N TRP A 21 -12.19 10.42 0.49
CA TRP A 21 -10.80 10.26 0.04
C TRP A 21 -9.73 10.88 0.96
N ALA A 22 -10.14 11.35 2.14
CA ALA A 22 -9.30 12.12 3.05
C ALA A 22 -8.06 11.33 3.49
N PHE A 23 -8.18 10.00 3.62
CA PHE A 23 -7.03 9.15 3.95
C PHE A 23 -5.95 9.17 2.86
N PHE A 24 -6.31 8.89 1.60
CA PHE A 24 -5.35 8.81 0.49
C PHE A 24 -4.73 10.18 0.13
N GLN A 25 -5.30 11.28 0.63
CA GLN A 25 -4.78 12.63 0.46
C GLN A 25 -3.76 13.03 1.55
N LEU A 26 -3.58 12.22 2.60
CA LEU A 26 -2.60 12.51 3.64
C LEU A 26 -1.18 12.25 3.12
N PRO A 27 -0.23 13.19 3.27
CA PRO A 27 1.16 12.98 2.85
C PRO A 27 1.81 11.76 3.49
N GLN A 28 1.38 11.40 4.69
CA GLN A 28 1.88 10.28 5.47
C GLN A 28 1.24 8.94 5.06
N CYS A 29 0.19 8.93 4.22
CA CYS A 29 -0.51 7.72 3.83
C CYS A 29 0.41 6.77 3.06
N VAL A 30 0.51 5.51 3.52
CA VAL A 30 1.20 4.44 2.78
C VAL A 30 0.24 3.34 2.33
N GLY A 31 -1.05 3.64 2.26
CA GLY A 31 -2.09 2.72 1.79
C GLY A 31 -2.76 1.92 2.90
N ILE A 32 -3.58 0.96 2.48
CA ILE A 32 -4.44 0.16 3.36
C ILE A 32 -4.18 -1.31 3.10
N ILE A 33 -4.01 -2.10 4.15
CA ILE A 33 -4.01 -3.57 4.05
C ILE A 33 -5.36 -4.10 4.54
N GLY A 34 -5.87 -5.12 3.87
CA GLY A 34 -7.16 -5.73 4.18
C GLY A 34 -7.56 -6.67 3.06
N GLY A 35 -8.81 -6.63 2.61
CA GLY A 35 -9.22 -7.39 1.42
C GLY A 35 -10.59 -8.03 1.61
N ARG A 36 -10.73 -9.29 1.19
CA ARG A 36 -11.93 -10.10 1.37
C ARG A 36 -11.60 -11.31 2.24
N PRO A 37 -12.60 -12.04 2.77
CA PRO A 37 -12.34 -13.32 3.41
C PRO A 37 -11.49 -14.22 2.51
N ASN A 38 -10.39 -14.74 3.06
CA ASN A 38 -9.40 -15.57 2.35
C ASN A 38 -8.69 -14.89 1.17
N HIS A 39 -8.68 -13.56 1.10
CA HIS A 39 -8.08 -12.83 -0.02
C HIS A 39 -7.56 -11.46 0.41
N ALA A 40 -6.32 -11.42 0.90
CA ALA A 40 -5.67 -10.19 1.36
C ALA A 40 -5.17 -9.31 0.19
N LEU A 41 -5.44 -8.00 0.25
CA LEU A 41 -5.09 -7.02 -0.78
C LEU A 41 -4.37 -5.83 -0.14
N TYR A 42 -3.51 -5.19 -0.93
CA TYR A 42 -2.90 -3.91 -0.57
C TYR A 42 -3.50 -2.81 -1.44
N PHE A 43 -4.28 -1.92 -0.82
CA PHE A 43 -4.91 -0.79 -1.50
C PHE A 43 -3.99 0.43 -1.48
N CYS A 44 -3.57 0.88 -2.66
CA CYS A 44 -2.66 2.00 -2.84
C CYS A 44 -3.37 3.30 -3.21
N GLY A 45 -4.65 3.25 -3.57
CA GLY A 45 -5.39 4.45 -3.96
C GLY A 45 -6.89 4.22 -4.11
N ILE A 46 -7.57 5.26 -4.57
CA ILE A 46 -8.99 5.26 -4.88
C ILE A 46 -9.23 6.10 -6.13
N ALA A 47 -10.11 5.63 -7.01
CA ALA A 47 -10.63 6.36 -8.15
C ALA A 47 -12.15 6.18 -8.19
N ASP A 48 -12.88 7.28 -8.17
CA ASP A 48 -14.34 7.29 -7.98
C ASP A 48 -14.74 6.48 -6.71
N ASN A 49 -15.45 5.38 -6.92
CA ASN A 49 -15.89 4.44 -5.88
C ASN A 49 -15.09 3.13 -5.88
N ASN A 50 -13.97 3.07 -6.60
CA ASN A 50 -13.14 1.88 -6.73
C ASN A 50 -11.81 2.08 -6.01
N LEU A 51 -11.48 1.15 -5.12
CA LEU A 51 -10.15 1.06 -4.55
C LEU A 51 -9.19 0.44 -5.56
N LEU A 52 -8.03 1.06 -5.72
CA LEU A 52 -6.92 0.57 -6.53
C LEU A 52 -6.02 -0.30 -5.66
N TYR A 53 -5.63 -1.48 -6.13
CA TYR A 53 -4.89 -2.44 -5.31
C TYR A 53 -3.82 -3.24 -6.04
N LEU A 54 -2.90 -3.76 -5.24
CA LEU A 54 -1.96 -4.83 -5.57
C LEU A 54 -2.43 -6.14 -4.94
N ASP A 55 -2.27 -7.22 -5.69
CA ASP A 55 -2.75 -8.55 -5.35
C ASP A 55 -1.59 -9.54 -5.21
N PRO A 56 -1.30 -10.06 -4.02
CA PRO A 56 -0.21 -10.99 -3.80
C PRO A 56 -0.55 -12.45 -4.18
N HIS A 57 -1.78 -12.77 -4.60
CA HIS A 57 -2.20 -14.15 -4.86
C HIS A 57 -1.75 -14.67 -6.25
N PHE A 58 -0.49 -14.40 -6.59
CA PHE A 58 0.18 -14.96 -7.75
C PHE A 58 1.45 -15.67 -7.29
N CYS A 59 1.54 -16.97 -7.55
CA CYS A 59 2.79 -17.69 -7.33
C CYS A 59 3.78 -17.31 -8.43
N GLN A 60 4.95 -16.84 -8.03
CA GLN A 60 6.08 -16.55 -8.91
C GLN A 60 7.25 -17.49 -8.57
N ASP A 61 8.11 -17.73 -9.54
CA ASP A 61 9.36 -18.46 -9.30
C ASP A 61 10.28 -17.66 -8.38
N PHE A 62 11.11 -18.38 -7.61
CA PHE A 62 12.14 -17.75 -6.80
C PHE A 62 13.16 -17.02 -7.69
N VAL A 63 13.46 -15.76 -7.35
CA VAL A 63 14.50 -14.97 -8.00
C VAL A 63 15.77 -15.08 -7.15
N ASP A 64 16.83 -15.64 -7.71
CA ASP A 64 18.16 -15.62 -7.08
C ASP A 64 18.75 -14.22 -7.23
N LEU A 65 19.07 -13.60 -6.10
CA LEU A 65 19.59 -12.22 -6.05
C LEU A 65 21.11 -12.18 -6.14
N ASP A 66 21.77 -13.33 -5.96
CA ASP A 66 23.22 -13.48 -6.00
C ASP A 66 23.69 -14.10 -7.34
N GLU A 67 22.78 -14.26 -8.31
CA GLU A 67 23.04 -14.87 -9.62
C GLU A 67 24.11 -14.09 -10.41
N THR A 68 25.32 -14.63 -10.45
CA THR A 68 26.42 -14.11 -11.27
C THR A 68 26.35 -14.73 -12.67
N THR A 69 26.22 -13.90 -13.71
CA THR A 69 26.26 -14.37 -15.10
C THR A 69 27.71 -14.63 -15.51
N THR A 70 28.10 -15.90 -15.52
CA THR A 70 29.35 -16.32 -16.15
C THR A 70 29.19 -16.31 -17.67
N THR A 71 29.73 -15.29 -18.34
CA THR A 71 29.84 -15.31 -19.81
C THR A 71 31.12 -16.04 -20.23
N ARG A 72 30.99 -17.09 -21.04
CA ARG A 72 32.14 -17.73 -21.70
C ARG A 72 32.70 -16.81 -22.78
N ASP A 73 33.86 -16.23 -22.56
CA ASP A 73 34.64 -15.63 -23.65
C ASP A 73 35.42 -16.73 -24.38
N LYS A 74 35.49 -16.66 -25.71
CA LYS A 74 35.98 -17.76 -26.59
C LYS A 74 37.50 -17.99 -26.53
N CYS A 75 38.23 -17.29 -25.68
CA CYS A 75 39.67 -17.39 -25.54
C CYS A 75 40.03 -17.34 -24.05
N ASP A 76 40.39 -18.49 -23.47
CA ASP A 76 41.14 -18.64 -22.22
C ASP A 76 40.55 -18.03 -20.92
N GLY A 77 39.72 -18.81 -20.22
CA GLY A 77 39.45 -18.65 -18.79
C GLY A 77 38.01 -18.20 -18.45
N TYR A 78 37.48 -18.73 -17.33
CA TYR A 78 36.21 -18.27 -16.76
C TYR A 78 36.40 -16.84 -16.24
N VAL A 79 35.62 -15.89 -16.77
CA VAL A 79 35.48 -14.55 -16.20
C VAL A 79 34.11 -14.50 -15.52
N GLU A 80 34.08 -14.40 -14.19
CA GLU A 80 32.86 -14.09 -13.44
C GLU A 80 32.52 -12.62 -13.68
N ILE A 81 31.48 -12.34 -14.47
CA ILE A 81 30.89 -11.01 -14.54
C ILE A 81 29.81 -10.96 -13.47
N LYS A 82 30.03 -10.19 -12.41
CA LYS A 82 28.94 -9.83 -11.51
C LYS A 82 28.01 -8.91 -12.29
N ASN A 83 26.84 -9.42 -12.65
CA ASN A 83 25.75 -8.55 -13.07
C ASN A 83 25.33 -7.73 -11.85
N ASP A 84 25.71 -6.45 -11.83
CA ASP A 84 25.32 -5.50 -10.79
C ASP A 84 23.85 -5.05 -10.94
N GLU A 85 23.16 -5.53 -11.98
CA GLU A 85 21.75 -5.23 -12.25
C GLU A 85 20.82 -6.29 -11.65
N PHE A 86 20.19 -5.93 -10.54
CA PHE A 86 19.12 -6.69 -9.90
C PHE A 86 17.90 -6.79 -10.84
N ARG A 87 17.51 -8.03 -11.20
CA ARG A 87 16.33 -8.29 -12.05
C ARG A 87 15.05 -8.10 -11.25
N ASP A 88 14.51 -6.88 -11.24
CA ASP A 88 13.35 -6.49 -10.43
C ASP A 88 11.98 -6.70 -11.11
N SER A 89 11.96 -7.14 -12.37
CA SER A 89 10.74 -7.15 -13.20
C SER A 89 9.56 -7.92 -12.60
N THR A 90 9.82 -8.92 -11.75
CA THR A 90 8.78 -9.72 -11.07
C THR A 90 8.17 -9.02 -9.85
N TYR A 91 8.86 -8.01 -9.29
CA TYR A 91 8.44 -7.24 -8.13
C TYR A 91 7.62 -5.98 -8.48
N HIS A 92 7.50 -5.67 -9.77
CA HIS A 92 6.69 -4.55 -10.26
C HIS A 92 5.42 -5.07 -10.92
N CYS A 93 4.27 -4.56 -10.48
CA CYS A 93 3.00 -4.90 -11.08
C CYS A 93 2.72 -3.98 -12.29
N PRO A 94 2.66 -4.49 -13.53
CA PRO A 94 2.48 -3.64 -14.73
C PRO A 94 1.03 -3.16 -14.90
N PHE A 95 0.09 -3.72 -14.14
CA PHE A 95 -1.34 -3.40 -14.22
C PHE A 95 -1.86 -2.94 -12.86
N ILE A 96 -2.71 -1.91 -12.87
CA ILE A 96 -3.44 -1.49 -11.67
C ILE A 96 -4.78 -2.23 -11.65
N LEU A 97 -5.03 -2.98 -10.58
CA LEU A 97 -6.32 -3.64 -10.36
C LEU A 97 -7.25 -2.73 -9.56
N SER A 98 -8.56 -2.88 -9.75
CA SER A 98 -9.56 -2.08 -9.03
C SER A 98 -10.77 -2.89 -8.58
N THR A 99 -11.32 -2.53 -7.42
CA THR A 99 -12.54 -3.15 -6.88
C THR A 99 -13.43 -2.11 -6.24
N LYS A 100 -14.75 -2.30 -6.33
CA LYS A 100 -15.71 -1.49 -5.59
C LYS A 100 -15.48 -1.61 -4.10
N PHE A 101 -15.56 -0.49 -3.41
CA PHE A 101 -15.40 -0.41 -1.96
C PHE A 101 -16.34 -1.38 -1.20
N ASP A 102 -17.60 -1.49 -1.63
CA ASP A 102 -18.62 -2.35 -0.99
C ASP A 102 -18.30 -3.85 -1.00
N ARG A 103 -17.32 -4.26 -1.82
CA ARG A 103 -16.87 -5.66 -1.94
C ARG A 103 -15.71 -5.98 -1.01
N VAL A 104 -15.20 -5.00 -0.26
CA VAL A 104 -14.06 -5.14 0.66
C VAL A 104 -14.58 -5.34 2.08
N ASP A 105 -13.88 -6.18 2.85
CA ASP A 105 -14.16 -6.44 4.25
C ASP A 105 -13.92 -5.18 5.11
N PRO A 106 -14.77 -4.92 6.12
CA PRO A 106 -14.58 -3.79 7.04
C PRO A 106 -13.45 -3.95 8.05
N SER A 107 -12.66 -5.01 7.98
CA SER A 107 -11.46 -5.18 8.78
C SER A 107 -10.27 -4.69 7.96
N LEU A 108 -9.89 -3.43 8.15
CA LEU A 108 -8.80 -2.79 7.41
C LEU A 108 -7.77 -2.21 8.37
N ALA A 109 -6.50 -2.24 7.98
CA ALA A 109 -5.44 -1.49 8.66
C ALA A 109 -4.88 -0.40 7.74
N LEU A 110 -4.88 0.83 8.26
CA LEU A 110 -4.42 2.01 7.55
C LEU A 110 -2.98 2.30 7.97
N GLY A 111 -2.10 2.42 6.99
CA GLY A 111 -0.69 2.68 7.22
C GLY A 111 -0.35 4.16 7.11
N PHE A 112 0.45 4.64 8.06
CA PHE A 112 1.08 5.95 8.00
C PHE A 112 2.60 5.85 8.19
N PHE A 113 3.33 6.66 7.44
CA PHE A 113 4.77 6.84 7.57
C PHE A 113 5.11 8.29 7.90
N CYS A 114 5.84 8.47 8.99
CA CYS A 114 6.34 9.76 9.43
C CYS A 114 7.86 9.65 9.53
N HIS A 115 8.57 10.40 8.69
CA HIS A 115 10.03 10.39 8.66
C HIS A 115 10.58 11.17 9.86
N THR A 116 9.93 12.29 10.17
CA THR A 116 10.25 13.20 11.27
C THR A 116 9.14 13.27 12.32
N GLU A 117 9.44 13.91 13.45
CA GLU A 117 8.42 14.24 14.45
C GLU A 117 7.42 15.28 13.93
N ASP A 118 7.86 16.21 13.08
CA ASP A 118 6.99 17.21 12.45
C ASP A 118 5.94 16.54 11.54
N ASP A 119 6.32 15.50 10.80
CA ASP A 119 5.37 14.72 9.99
C ASP A 119 4.27 14.08 10.84
N TYR A 120 4.64 13.60 12.05
CA TYR A 120 3.69 13.03 13.00
C TYR A 120 2.76 14.11 13.57
N ASN A 121 3.29 15.28 13.93
CA ASN A 121 2.50 16.40 14.43
C ASN A 121 1.51 16.90 13.37
N ASP A 122 1.93 17.03 12.11
CA ASP A 122 1.05 17.36 10.97
C ASP A 122 -0.02 16.29 10.76
N LEU A 123 0.34 14.99 10.78
CA LEU A 123 -0.62 13.90 10.69
C LEU A 123 -1.67 13.98 11.80
N ALA A 124 -1.23 14.16 13.05
CA ALA A 124 -2.12 14.26 14.20
C ALA A 124 -3.06 15.46 14.07
N GLN A 125 -2.58 16.61 13.61
CA GLN A 125 -3.41 17.80 13.38
C GLN A 125 -4.45 17.58 12.26
N ARG A 126 -4.06 16.96 11.14
CA ARG A 126 -4.98 16.64 10.04
C ARG A 126 -6.04 15.66 10.48
N LEU A 127 -5.67 14.58 11.17
CA LEU A 127 -6.61 13.58 11.68
C LEU A 127 -7.61 14.18 12.67
N ARG A 128 -7.19 15.11 13.55
CA ARG A 128 -8.11 15.85 14.42
C ARG A 128 -9.10 16.69 13.62
N THR A 129 -8.64 17.42 12.61
CA THR A 129 -9.51 18.26 11.74
C THR A 129 -10.54 17.42 11.00
N VAL A 130 -10.08 16.29 10.44
CA VAL A 130 -10.93 15.32 9.74
C VAL A 130 -11.99 14.75 10.69
N HIS A 131 -11.61 14.36 11.92
CA HIS A 131 -12.55 13.90 12.95
C HIS A 131 -13.61 14.96 13.31
N PHE A 132 -13.23 16.24 13.41
CA PHE A 132 -14.17 17.34 13.69
C PHE A 132 -15.23 17.52 12.60
N HIS A 133 -14.86 17.37 11.33
CA HIS A 133 -15.84 17.42 10.23
C HIS A 133 -16.78 16.22 10.22
N PHE A 134 -16.31 15.04 10.64
CA PHE A 134 -17.18 13.86 10.79
C PHE A 134 -18.15 13.99 11.95
N SER A 135 -17.72 14.53 13.09
CA SER A 135 -18.57 14.73 14.26
C SER A 135 -19.71 15.73 14.00
N LYS A 136 -19.43 16.82 13.27
CA LYS A 136 -20.47 17.81 12.91
C LYS A 136 -21.44 17.37 11.82
N ARG A 137 -21.05 16.47 10.92
CA ARG A 137 -21.97 15.92 9.90
C ARG A 137 -22.91 14.84 10.46
N SER A 138 -22.49 14.12 11.50
CA SER A 138 -23.33 13.11 12.14
C SER A 138 -24.43 13.69 13.04
N SER A 139 -24.34 14.98 13.40
CA SER A 139 -25.35 15.71 14.19
C SER A 139 -26.30 16.56 13.33
N LEU A 140 -26.18 16.47 11.99
CA LEU A 140 -27.03 17.15 11.02
C LEU A 140 -27.94 16.17 10.23
N VAL A 141 -28.12 14.94 10.75
CA VAL A 141 -29.09 13.95 10.26
C VAL A 141 -29.99 13.52 11.40
#